data_AF-A0A2P2MGC9-F1
#
_entry.id   AF-A0A2P2MGC9-F1
#
_cell.length_a   1.000
_cell.length_b   1.000
_cell.length_c   1.000
_cell.angle_alpha   90.00
_cell.angle_beta   90.00
_cell.angle_gamma   90.00
#
_symmetry.space_group_name_H-M   'P 1'
#
loop_
_entity.id
_entity.type
_entity.pdbx_description
1 polymer ?
#
loop_
_entity_poly.entity_id
_entity_poly.type
_entity_poly.pdbx_seq_one_letter_code
_entity_poly.pdbx_strand_id
1 'polypeptide(L)'
;MGLLNVKGVVYKPAEKVNLDPHSDEPYLQANVKAPRMAGFLVKIFVWLLELPIFGAALLYMLKRNNLIYKLISNAELEEAPLYAPLLPLEELKEQEDKLLSPDLSPPERVQQAMDCLPSAASNIANGLKPSFRHWTVKDYFRAYSSGEITPYMVAERLIAAIHEFSSHRLDMAFFISYNREDILRQAKESTFRYERGEPISALDGVPIAVKDEMDCTPYPTTGGTKWLHKLRPCKTDACCVKRLRLCGAMLIGKTNMHELGAGTSGINPHYG
;
A
#
# COMPACT_ATOMS: atom_id res chain seq x y z
N MET A 1 6.13 -35.91 -22.48
CA MET A 1 6.70 -34.70 -23.14
C MET A 1 7.85 -34.14 -22.31
N GLY A 2 8.93 -34.92 -22.15
CA GLY A 2 10.19 -34.44 -21.57
C GLY A 2 11.18 -34.29 -22.71
N LEU A 3 11.38 -33.07 -23.22
CA LEU A 3 12.42 -32.84 -24.22
C LEU A 3 13.79 -32.54 -23.61
N LEU A 4 13.86 -32.23 -22.31
CA LEU A 4 15.11 -32.19 -21.53
C LEU A 4 14.79 -32.51 -20.06
N ASN A 5 15.17 -33.71 -19.57
CA ASN A 5 15.06 -34.09 -18.16
C ASN A 5 15.98 -33.21 -17.30
N VAL A 6 15.47 -32.09 -16.80
CA VAL A 6 16.14 -31.36 -15.72
C VAL A 6 15.92 -32.16 -14.44
N LYS A 7 16.99 -32.76 -13.90
CA LYS A 7 16.93 -33.46 -12.60
C LYS A 7 16.36 -32.51 -11.53
N GLY A 8 15.33 -32.97 -10.84
CA GLY A 8 14.69 -32.28 -9.73
C GLY A 8 15.60 -32.11 -8.52
N VAL A 9 15.15 -31.33 -7.54
CA VAL A 9 15.80 -31.20 -6.24
C VAL A 9 14.90 -31.85 -5.20
N VAL A 10 15.46 -32.79 -4.44
CA VAL A 10 14.80 -33.32 -3.23
C VAL A 10 15.26 -32.45 -2.08
N TYR A 11 14.33 -31.70 -1.49
CA TYR A 11 14.65 -30.83 -0.36
C TYR A 11 14.66 -31.64 0.92
N LYS A 12 15.62 -31.36 1.81
CA LYS A 12 15.60 -31.89 3.16
C LYS A 12 14.44 -31.22 3.92
N PRO A 13 13.74 -31.96 4.77
CA PRO A 13 12.80 -31.38 5.71
C PRO A 13 13.43 -30.25 6.51
N ALA A 14 12.69 -29.18 6.77
CA ALA A 14 13.15 -28.01 7.52
C ALA A 14 13.80 -28.39 8.87
N GLU A 15 13.21 -29.36 9.58
CA GLU A 15 13.71 -29.89 10.87
C GLU A 15 15.09 -30.57 10.76
N LYS A 16 15.48 -31.00 9.56
CA LYS A 16 16.75 -31.71 9.28
C LYS A 16 17.81 -30.81 8.65
N VAL A 17 17.52 -29.53 8.42
CA VAL A 17 18.48 -28.56 7.87
C VAL A 17 19.47 -28.14 8.96
N ASN A 18 20.77 -28.22 8.67
CA ASN A 18 21.80 -27.78 9.60
C ASN A 18 22.01 -26.26 9.49
N LEU A 19 21.62 -25.53 10.54
CA LEU A 19 21.76 -24.07 10.63
C LEU A 19 23.03 -23.63 11.39
N ASP A 20 23.94 -24.56 11.70
CA ASP A 20 25.23 -24.23 12.32
C ASP A 20 26.04 -23.27 11.43
N PRO A 21 26.81 -22.31 11.99
CA PRO A 21 27.65 -21.39 11.22
C PRO A 21 28.66 -22.07 10.28
N HIS A 22 28.99 -23.34 10.54
CA HIS A 22 29.90 -24.16 9.73
C HIS A 22 29.17 -25.18 8.85
N SER A 23 27.85 -25.04 8.65
CA SER A 23 27.10 -25.96 7.80
C SER A 23 27.47 -25.84 6.32
N ASP A 24 27.40 -26.95 5.60
CA ASP A 24 27.57 -26.99 4.14
C ASP A 24 26.26 -26.66 3.39
N GLU A 25 25.25 -26.11 4.07
CA GLU A 25 23.98 -25.77 3.42
C GLU A 25 24.18 -24.60 2.45
N PRO A 26 23.85 -24.75 1.16
CA PRO A 26 24.21 -23.78 0.14
C PRO A 26 23.35 -22.52 0.23
N TYR A 27 23.99 -21.34 0.28
CA TYR A 27 23.28 -20.08 0.08
C TYR A 27 22.97 -19.85 -1.41
N LEU A 28 21.72 -20.07 -1.80
CA LEU A 28 21.26 -19.82 -3.15
C LEU A 28 21.06 -18.32 -3.39
N GLN A 29 21.96 -17.72 -4.17
CA GLN A 29 21.78 -16.34 -4.64
C GLN A 29 20.73 -16.28 -5.75
N ALA A 30 19.75 -15.39 -5.60
CA ALA A 30 18.79 -15.08 -6.65
C ALA A 30 19.50 -14.40 -7.83
N ASN A 31 19.62 -15.12 -8.95
CA ASN A 31 20.14 -14.57 -10.21
C ASN A 31 19.02 -14.59 -11.25
N VAL A 32 18.11 -13.62 -11.13
CA VAL A 32 16.96 -13.50 -12.04
C VAL A 32 17.43 -12.97 -13.39
N LYS A 33 17.27 -13.79 -14.42
CA LYS A 33 17.60 -13.47 -15.82
C LYS A 33 16.33 -13.15 -16.59
N ALA A 34 16.18 -11.88 -16.95
CA ALA A 34 15.09 -11.41 -17.80
C ALA A 34 15.60 -10.33 -18.77
N PRO A 35 15.07 -10.28 -20.00
CA PRO A 35 15.38 -9.19 -20.93
C PRO A 35 14.82 -7.86 -20.41
N ARG A 36 15.64 -6.80 -20.43
CA ARG A 36 15.19 -5.43 -20.18
C ARG A 36 14.73 -4.80 -21.49
N MET A 37 13.45 -4.46 -21.60
CA MET A 37 12.84 -3.92 -22.82
C MET A 37 11.94 -2.72 -22.49
N ALA A 38 11.80 -1.81 -23.44
CA ALA A 38 10.92 -0.65 -23.35
C ALA A 38 10.34 -0.29 -24.73
N GLY A 39 9.29 0.52 -24.74
CA GLY A 39 8.71 1.08 -25.96
C GLY A 39 8.15 0.03 -26.93
N PHE A 40 8.58 0.06 -28.19
CA PHE A 40 8.09 -0.84 -29.22
C PHE A 40 8.54 -2.30 -29.01
N LEU A 41 9.75 -2.52 -28.47
CA LEU A 41 10.29 -3.87 -28.25
C LEU A 41 9.47 -4.68 -27.25
N VAL A 42 8.97 -4.04 -26.18
CA VAL A 42 8.11 -4.74 -25.21
C VAL A 42 6.77 -5.14 -25.84
N LYS A 43 6.22 -4.35 -26.78
CA LYS A 43 4.98 -4.69 -27.48
C LYS A 43 5.14 -5.95 -28.34
N ILE A 44 6.23 -6.05 -29.09
CA ILE A 44 6.54 -7.26 -29.87
C ILE A 44 6.72 -8.46 -28.93
N PHE A 45 7.47 -8.28 -27.85
CA PHE A 45 7.74 -9.35 -26.90
C PHE A 45 6.47 -9.90 -26.25
N VAL A 46 5.56 -9.02 -25.81
CA VAL A 46 4.25 -9.42 -25.25
C VAL A 46 3.41 -10.12 -26.30
N TRP A 47 3.34 -9.59 -27.53
CA TRP A 47 2.62 -10.25 -28.62
C TRP A 47 3.13 -11.68 -28.87
N LEU A 48 4.45 -11.89 -28.87
CA LEU A 48 5.05 -13.22 -28.99
C LEU A 48 4.73 -14.13 -27.79
N LEU A 49 4.68 -13.59 -26.57
CA LEU A 49 4.31 -14.32 -25.36
C LEU A 49 2.85 -14.80 -25.37
N GLU A 50 1.97 -14.06 -26.04
CA GLU A 50 0.53 -14.39 -26.14
C GLU A 50 0.23 -15.42 -27.25
N LEU A 51 1.18 -15.71 -28.15
CA LEU A 51 1.01 -16.73 -29.17
C LEU A 51 1.03 -18.15 -28.55
N PRO A 52 0.11 -19.07 -28.91
CA PRO A 52 -0.01 -20.36 -28.23
C PRO A 52 1.26 -21.22 -28.20
N ILE A 53 1.98 -21.30 -29.33
CA ILE A 53 3.17 -22.15 -29.46
C ILE A 53 4.43 -21.38 -29.03
N PHE A 54 4.66 -20.20 -29.60
CA PHE A 54 5.84 -19.39 -29.31
C PHE A 54 5.87 -18.89 -27.87
N GLY A 55 4.72 -18.48 -27.33
CA GLY A 55 4.58 -18.04 -25.95
C GLY A 55 4.88 -19.15 -24.95
N ALA A 56 4.37 -20.37 -25.19
CA ALA A 56 4.68 -21.53 -24.35
C ALA A 56 6.18 -21.86 -24.36
N ALA A 57 6.82 -21.84 -25.54
CA ALA A 57 8.26 -22.08 -25.66
C ALA A 57 9.10 -20.99 -24.96
N LEU A 58 8.74 -19.71 -25.15
CA LEU A 58 9.42 -18.59 -24.52
C LEU A 58 9.27 -18.59 -23.00
N LEU A 59 8.05 -18.86 -22.49
CA LEU A 59 7.79 -18.99 -21.06
C LEU A 59 8.56 -20.17 -20.45
N TYR A 60 8.67 -21.29 -21.17
CA TYR A 60 9.50 -22.42 -20.77
C TYR A 60 10.97 -22.00 -20.62
N MET A 61 11.53 -21.26 -21.59
CA MET A 61 12.89 -20.75 -21.51
C MET A 61 13.10 -19.80 -20.33
N LEU A 62 12.19 -18.84 -20.11
CA LEU A 62 12.26 -17.92 -18.97
C LEU A 62 12.23 -18.67 -17.64
N LYS A 63 11.28 -19.60 -17.46
CA LYS A 63 11.19 -20.42 -16.24
C LYS A 63 12.44 -21.27 -16.02
N ARG A 64 12.97 -21.89 -17.07
CA ARG A 64 14.20 -22.70 -17.02
C ARG A 64 15.42 -21.86 -16.63
N ASN A 65 15.61 -20.71 -17.26
CA ASN A 65 16.76 -19.82 -17.00
C ASN A 65 16.74 -19.24 -15.58
N ASN A 66 15.57 -19.17 -14.96
CA ASN A 66 15.34 -18.70 -13.60
C ASN A 66 15.13 -19.85 -12.60
N LEU A 67 15.56 -21.07 -12.95
CA LEU A 67 15.52 -22.26 -12.09
C LEU A 67 14.13 -22.68 -11.57
N ILE A 68 13.03 -22.13 -12.10
CA ILE A 68 11.67 -22.44 -11.64
C ILE A 68 11.36 -23.94 -11.76
N TYR A 69 11.76 -24.59 -12.86
CA TYR A 69 11.54 -26.04 -13.00
C TYR A 69 12.37 -26.85 -12.00
N LYS A 70 13.56 -26.37 -11.63
CA LYS A 70 14.45 -27.05 -10.68
C LYS A 70 13.94 -26.91 -9.23
N LEU A 71 13.50 -25.71 -8.87
CA LEU A 71 13.18 -25.35 -7.47
C LEU A 71 11.69 -25.48 -7.15
N ILE A 72 10.81 -25.53 -8.15
CA ILE A 72 9.36 -25.59 -7.96
C ILE A 72 8.76 -26.79 -8.70
N SER A 73 8.85 -26.84 -10.03
CA SER A 73 8.10 -27.86 -10.78
C SER A 73 8.56 -29.30 -10.56
N ASN A 74 9.87 -29.50 -10.39
CA ASN A 74 10.48 -30.81 -10.18
C ASN A 74 11.06 -30.93 -8.75
N ALA A 75 10.59 -30.10 -7.82
CA ALA A 75 10.98 -30.18 -6.43
C ALA A 75 10.16 -31.26 -5.72
N GLU A 76 10.83 -32.10 -4.93
CA GLU A 76 10.18 -32.98 -3.96
C GLU A 76 10.31 -32.36 -2.58
N LEU A 77 9.16 -32.08 -1.97
CA LEU A 77 9.00 -31.53 -0.62
C LEU A 77 8.31 -32.58 0.23
N GLU A 78 8.87 -32.92 1.39
CA GLU A 78 8.25 -33.85 2.34
C GLU A 78 7.13 -33.15 3.14
N GLU A 79 7.23 -31.83 3.32
CA GLU A 79 6.27 -31.05 4.08
C GLU A 79 4.92 -30.89 3.36
N ALA A 80 3.86 -30.88 4.15
CA ALA A 80 2.53 -30.54 3.67
C ALA A 80 2.45 -29.05 3.28
N PRO A 81 1.66 -28.70 2.25
CA PRO A 81 1.52 -27.31 1.82
C PRO A 81 0.82 -26.46 2.88
N LEU A 82 1.38 -25.26 3.11
CA LEU A 82 0.80 -24.23 3.96
C LEU A 82 0.17 -23.14 3.09
N TYR A 83 -1.18 -23.08 3.06
CA TYR A 83 -1.91 -22.13 2.20
C TYR A 83 -2.11 -20.73 2.80
N ALA A 84 -2.04 -20.63 4.13
CA ALA A 84 -2.13 -19.39 4.88
C ALA A 84 -1.15 -19.44 6.06
N PRO A 85 -0.59 -18.30 6.50
CA PRO A 85 0.30 -18.29 7.65
C PRO A 85 -0.37 -18.91 8.89
N LEU A 86 0.24 -19.96 9.45
CA LEU A 86 -0.14 -20.53 10.74
C LEU A 86 0.82 -19.98 11.79
N LEU A 87 0.30 -19.12 12.65
CA LEU A 87 1.04 -18.59 13.80
C LEU A 87 0.72 -19.47 15.01
N PRO A 88 1.71 -20.11 15.65
CA PRO A 88 1.51 -20.82 16.90
C PRO A 88 0.87 -19.89 17.95
N LEU A 89 -0.07 -20.41 18.73
CA LEU A 89 -0.75 -19.65 19.80
C LEU A 89 0.15 -19.38 21.01
N GLU A 90 1.43 -19.77 20.97
CA GLU A 90 2.38 -19.35 21.98
C GLU A 90 2.47 -17.84 21.91
N GLU A 91 1.71 -17.21 22.82
CA GLU A 91 1.72 -15.79 23.09
C GLU A 91 3.19 -15.38 23.09
N LEU A 92 3.60 -14.70 22.01
CA LEU A 92 4.68 -13.76 22.13
C LEU A 92 4.21 -12.87 23.27
N LYS A 93 4.76 -13.10 24.47
CA LYS A 93 4.61 -12.21 25.62
C LYS A 93 5.38 -10.96 25.26
N GLU A 94 4.86 -10.24 24.26
CA GLU A 94 5.23 -8.87 24.01
C GLU A 94 4.96 -8.18 25.34
N GLN A 95 5.99 -7.52 25.87
CA GLN A 95 5.83 -6.63 27.02
C GLN A 95 5.05 -5.41 26.52
N GLU A 96 3.76 -5.59 26.23
CA GLU A 96 2.87 -4.50 25.88
C GLU A 96 2.45 -3.81 27.17
N ASP A 97 2.85 -2.56 27.35
CA ASP A 97 2.46 -1.75 28.52
C ASP A 97 0.95 -1.46 28.57
N LYS A 98 0.22 -1.60 27.44
CA LYS A 98 -1.23 -1.37 27.35
C LYS A 98 -1.91 -2.24 26.28
N LEU A 99 -2.72 -3.19 26.73
CA LEU A 99 -3.61 -3.98 25.85
C LEU A 99 -4.82 -3.14 25.42
N LEU A 100 -5.07 -3.09 24.10
CA LEU A 100 -6.26 -2.42 23.55
C LEU A 100 -7.49 -3.33 23.63
N SER A 101 -8.59 -2.82 24.16
CA SER A 101 -9.84 -3.58 24.21
C SER A 101 -10.37 -3.85 22.78
N PRO A 102 -10.80 -5.09 22.46
CA PRO A 102 -11.22 -5.48 21.12
C PRO A 102 -12.53 -4.82 20.68
N ASP A 103 -13.33 -4.29 21.61
CA ASP A 103 -14.68 -3.76 21.36
C ASP A 103 -14.72 -2.24 21.09
N LEU A 104 -13.58 -1.55 21.18
CA LEU A 104 -13.54 -0.10 21.00
C LEU A 104 -13.87 0.30 19.56
N SER A 105 -14.64 1.38 19.42
CA SER A 105 -14.89 2.04 18.15
C SER A 105 -13.60 2.64 17.59
N PRO A 106 -13.50 2.89 16.26
CA PRO A 106 -12.30 3.48 15.67
C PRO A 106 -11.88 4.82 16.32
N PRO A 107 -12.78 5.78 16.62
CA PRO A 107 -12.41 7.01 17.32
C PRO A 107 -11.84 6.79 18.73
N GLU A 108 -12.41 5.87 19.51
CA GLU A 108 -11.91 5.56 20.85
C GLU A 108 -10.50 4.94 20.80
N ARG A 109 -10.22 4.09 19.79
CA ARG A 109 -8.87 3.57 19.56
C ARG A 109 -7.88 4.67 19.19
N VAL A 110 -8.31 5.65 18.40
CA VAL A 110 -7.48 6.83 18.10
C VAL A 110 -7.17 7.59 19.38
N GLN A 111 -8.15 7.80 20.26
CA GLN A 111 -7.92 8.47 21.54
C GLN A 111 -6.90 7.71 22.41
N GLN A 112 -7.07 6.40 22.59
CA GLN A 112 -6.11 5.59 23.35
C GLN A 112 -4.70 5.63 22.74
N ALA A 113 -4.59 5.59 21.41
CA ALA A 113 -3.31 5.74 20.73
C ALA A 113 -2.68 7.12 21.01
N MET A 114 -3.48 8.19 21.03
CA MET A 114 -3.00 9.54 21.38
C MET A 114 -2.50 9.63 22.82
N ASP A 115 -3.11 8.90 23.76
CA ASP A 115 -2.71 8.84 25.17
C ASP A 115 -1.40 8.06 25.38
N CYS A 116 -1.02 7.20 24.42
CA CYS A 116 0.26 6.49 24.42
C CYS A 116 1.41 7.32 23.81
N LEU A 117 1.11 8.42 23.11
CA LEU A 117 2.13 9.26 22.49
C LEU A 117 2.79 10.20 23.51
N PRO A 118 4.10 10.48 23.40
CA PRO A 118 4.76 11.42 24.28
C PRO A 118 4.12 12.83 24.22
N SER A 119 4.06 13.48 25.38
CA SER A 119 3.59 14.86 25.49
C SER A 119 4.59 15.79 24.78
N ALA A 120 4.10 16.75 24.00
CA ALA A 120 5.01 17.61 23.19
C ALA A 120 5.88 18.57 24.02
N ALA A 121 5.67 18.61 25.35
CA ALA A 121 6.48 19.41 26.26
C ALA A 121 7.94 18.91 26.34
N SER A 122 8.24 17.67 25.97
CA SER A 122 9.59 17.11 26.10
C SER A 122 10.62 17.68 25.10
N ASN A 123 10.17 18.25 23.97
CA ASN A 123 11.08 18.64 22.87
C ASN A 123 11.33 20.15 22.75
N ILE A 124 10.66 20.98 23.55
CA ILE A 124 10.86 22.45 23.54
C ILE A 124 12.04 22.86 24.44
N ALA A 125 12.55 21.94 25.28
CA ALA A 125 13.63 22.23 26.24
C ALA A 125 15.05 22.25 25.65
N ASN A 126 15.26 21.83 24.39
CA ASN A 126 16.58 21.88 23.77
C ASN A 126 16.58 22.90 22.64
N GLY A 127 17.32 24.01 22.82
CA GLY A 127 17.52 25.12 21.88
C GLY A 127 18.19 24.73 20.56
N LEU A 128 17.64 23.73 19.87
CA LEU A 128 18.04 23.29 18.55
C LEU A 128 17.45 24.26 17.51
N LYS A 129 18.32 24.71 16.60
CA LYS A 129 17.90 25.44 15.39
C LYS A 129 16.83 24.62 14.67
N PRO A 130 15.75 25.24 14.15
CA PRO A 130 14.72 24.49 13.44
C PRO A 130 15.33 23.79 12.23
N SER A 131 15.28 22.46 12.24
CA SER A 131 15.57 21.59 11.09
C SER A 131 14.26 21.26 10.37
N PHE A 132 14.34 20.90 9.09
CA PHE A 132 13.19 20.43 8.34
C PHE A 132 12.56 19.19 9.01
N ARG A 133 11.24 19.23 9.20
CA ARG A 133 10.43 18.07 9.61
C ARG A 133 9.11 18.07 8.85
N HIS A 134 8.58 16.88 8.61
CA HIS A 134 7.20 16.75 8.12
C HIS A 134 6.19 17.10 9.22
N TRP A 135 5.03 17.58 8.79
CA TRP A 135 3.88 17.76 9.65
C TRP A 135 3.32 16.41 10.09
N THR A 136 2.92 16.31 11.35
CA THR A 136 2.30 15.11 11.92
C THR A 136 0.78 15.30 12.02
N VAL A 137 0.05 14.19 12.18
CA VAL A 137 -1.38 14.19 12.52
C VAL A 137 -1.66 15.10 13.74
N LYS A 138 -0.79 15.06 14.75
CA LYS A 138 -0.91 15.86 15.97
C LYS A 138 -0.72 17.35 15.71
N ASP A 139 0.12 17.74 14.74
CA ASP A 139 0.27 19.14 14.34
C ASP A 139 -1.03 19.66 13.68
N TYR A 140 -1.64 18.88 12.77
CA TYR A 140 -2.94 19.23 12.18
C TYR A 140 -4.04 19.34 13.24
N PHE A 141 -4.20 18.32 14.09
CA PHE A 141 -5.21 18.32 15.14
C PHE A 141 -5.11 19.54 16.06
N ARG A 142 -3.89 19.94 16.44
CA ARG A 142 -3.63 21.12 17.26
C ARG A 142 -3.99 22.42 16.56
N ALA A 143 -3.56 22.57 15.31
CA ALA A 143 -3.78 23.79 14.54
C ALA A 143 -5.27 23.99 14.19
N TYR A 144 -6.01 22.89 14.00
CA TYR A 144 -7.47 22.91 13.85
C TYR A 144 -8.16 23.25 15.17
N SER A 145 -7.72 22.65 16.29
CA SER A 145 -8.31 22.91 17.61
C SER A 145 -8.05 24.33 18.12
N SER A 146 -6.93 24.95 17.74
CA SER A 146 -6.62 26.36 18.08
C SER A 146 -7.35 27.36 17.19
N GLY A 147 -7.93 26.92 16.06
CA GLY A 147 -8.51 27.78 15.05
C GLY A 147 -7.49 28.55 14.20
N GLU A 148 -6.19 28.25 14.32
CA GLU A 148 -5.13 28.89 13.52
C GLU A 148 -5.29 28.60 12.03
N ILE A 149 -5.66 27.35 11.70
CA ILE A 149 -6.04 26.91 10.36
C ILE A 149 -7.30 26.04 10.46
N THR A 150 -8.00 25.85 9.35
CA THR A 150 -9.15 24.94 9.28
C THR A 150 -8.90 23.79 8.31
N PRO A 151 -9.61 22.65 8.48
CA PRO A 151 -9.61 21.59 7.48
C PRO A 151 -9.97 22.10 6.07
N TYR A 152 -10.88 23.09 5.97
CA TYR A 152 -11.25 23.72 4.70
C TYR A 152 -10.06 24.45 4.04
N MET A 153 -9.30 25.26 4.78
CA MET A 153 -8.10 25.92 4.25
C MET A 153 -7.06 24.91 3.74
N VAL A 154 -6.85 23.82 4.48
CA VAL A 154 -5.95 22.73 4.08
C VAL A 154 -6.44 22.05 2.81
N ALA A 155 -7.75 21.79 2.70
CA ALA A 155 -8.35 21.20 1.51
C ALA A 155 -8.17 22.08 0.27
N GLU A 156 -8.41 23.39 0.37
CA GLU A 156 -8.20 24.31 -0.76
C GLU A 156 -6.74 24.31 -1.22
N ARG A 157 -5.79 24.36 -0.28
CA ARG A 157 -4.36 24.33 -0.60
C ARG A 157 -3.96 23.01 -1.25
N LEU A 158 -4.49 21.89 -0.75
CA LEU A 158 -4.24 20.56 -1.29
C LEU A 158 -4.77 20.42 -2.72
N ILE A 159 -6.01 20.86 -2.97
CA ILE A 159 -6.63 20.81 -4.31
C ILE A 159 -5.83 21.66 -5.30
N ALA A 160 -5.38 22.85 -4.88
CA ALA A 160 -4.52 23.69 -5.71
C ALA A 160 -3.19 22.98 -6.05
N ALA A 161 -2.58 22.30 -5.08
CA ALA A 161 -1.36 21.53 -5.31
C ALA A 161 -1.59 20.34 -6.27
N ILE A 162 -2.67 19.57 -6.08
CA ILE A 162 -3.02 18.45 -6.97
C ILE A 162 -3.18 18.95 -8.41
N HIS A 163 -3.88 20.07 -8.60
CA HIS A 163 -4.07 20.67 -9.92
C HIS A 163 -2.74 21.14 -10.55
N GLU A 164 -1.84 21.73 -9.76
CA GLU A 164 -0.51 22.15 -10.24
C GLU A 164 0.33 20.97 -10.73
N PHE A 165 0.36 19.86 -9.99
CA PHE A 165 1.12 18.66 -10.34
C PHE A 165 0.50 17.86 -11.50
N SER A 166 -0.81 17.90 -11.65
CA SER A 166 -1.54 17.26 -12.74
C SER A 166 -1.50 18.08 -14.05
N SER A 167 -0.88 19.26 -14.04
CA SER A 167 -0.74 20.08 -15.24
C SER A 167 0.21 19.44 -16.26
N HIS A 168 -0.05 19.66 -17.55
CA HIS A 168 0.71 19.12 -18.70
C HIS A 168 2.23 19.32 -18.63
N ARG A 169 2.71 20.27 -17.82
CA ARG A 169 4.14 20.54 -17.65
C ARG A 169 4.84 19.46 -16.83
N LEU A 170 4.14 18.86 -15.87
CA LEU A 170 4.70 17.89 -14.93
C LEU A 170 4.20 16.47 -15.20
N ASP A 171 2.94 16.32 -15.62
CA ASP A 171 2.29 15.03 -15.93
C ASP A 171 2.47 13.99 -14.79
N MET A 172 2.50 14.46 -13.54
CA MET A 172 2.66 13.64 -12.36
C MET A 172 1.30 13.38 -11.72
N ALA A 173 0.63 12.30 -12.13
CA ALA A 173 -0.65 11.92 -11.55
C ALA A 173 -0.46 11.24 -10.18
N PHE A 174 -0.42 12.03 -9.10
CA PHE A 174 -0.49 11.45 -7.74
C PHE A 174 -1.85 10.80 -7.47
N PHE A 175 -2.92 11.42 -7.98
CA PHE A 175 -4.29 10.93 -7.91
C PHE A 175 -4.84 10.69 -9.31
N ILE A 176 -5.45 9.52 -9.53
CA ILE A 176 -6.10 9.16 -10.80
C ILE A 176 -7.62 9.30 -10.75
N SER A 177 -8.17 9.50 -9.55
CA SER A 177 -9.56 9.89 -9.34
C SER A 177 -9.68 10.72 -8.07
N TYR A 178 -10.22 11.93 -8.20
CA TYR A 178 -10.57 12.80 -7.08
C TYR A 178 -11.72 13.71 -7.51
N ASN A 179 -12.46 14.26 -6.55
CA ASN A 179 -13.58 15.16 -6.81
C ASN A 179 -13.46 16.36 -5.88
N ARG A 180 -13.30 17.56 -6.48
CA ARG A 180 -13.09 18.81 -5.74
C ARG A 180 -14.24 19.09 -4.78
N GLU A 181 -15.47 18.95 -5.24
CA GLU A 181 -16.67 19.26 -4.47
C GLU A 181 -16.82 18.32 -3.27
N ASP A 182 -16.52 17.04 -3.44
CA ASP A 182 -16.55 16.05 -2.36
C ASP A 182 -15.47 16.31 -1.31
N ILE A 183 -14.23 16.64 -1.72
CA ILE A 183 -13.15 17.00 -0.80
C ILE A 183 -13.55 18.25 0.01
N LEU A 184 -14.04 19.30 -0.66
CA LEU A 184 -14.45 20.54 0.01
C LEU A 184 -15.66 20.32 0.93
N ARG A 185 -16.60 19.45 0.56
CA ARG A 185 -17.73 19.06 1.41
C ARG A 185 -17.26 18.39 2.69
N GLN A 186 -16.39 17.37 2.59
CA GLN A 186 -15.79 16.69 3.74
C GLN A 186 -15.04 17.68 4.64
N ALA A 187 -14.26 18.59 4.04
CA ALA A 187 -13.48 19.60 4.75
C ALA A 187 -14.38 20.60 5.49
N LYS A 188 -15.48 21.04 4.87
CA LYS A 188 -16.45 21.96 5.48
C LYS A 188 -17.17 21.31 6.67
N GLU A 189 -17.58 20.05 6.53
CA GLU A 189 -18.20 19.29 7.62
C GLU A 189 -17.23 19.13 8.81
N SER A 190 -15.96 18.85 8.55
CA SER A 190 -14.92 18.80 9.58
C SER A 190 -14.67 20.16 10.23
N THR A 191 -14.57 21.22 9.42
CA THR A 191 -14.39 22.60 9.92
C THR A 191 -15.50 22.99 10.89
N PHE A 192 -16.77 22.72 10.54
CA PHE A 192 -17.92 22.98 11.41
C PHE A 192 -17.86 22.23 12.75
N ARG A 193 -17.34 21.00 12.75
CA ARG A 193 -17.12 20.23 13.99
C ARG A 193 -16.07 20.89 14.88
N TYR A 194 -14.96 21.35 14.31
CA TYR A 194 -13.93 22.09 15.06
C TYR A 194 -14.46 23.44 15.58
N GLU A 195 -15.22 24.19 14.79
CA GLU A 195 -15.84 25.47 15.22
C GLU A 195 -16.78 25.29 16.41
N ARG A 196 -17.41 24.12 16.54
CA ARG A 196 -18.26 23.75 17.68
C ARG A 196 -17.52 23.13 18.85
N GLY A 197 -16.22 22.88 18.73
CA GLY A 197 -15.43 22.17 19.75
C GLY A 197 -15.77 20.68 19.84
N GLU A 198 -16.30 20.09 18.78
CA GLU A 198 -16.75 18.69 18.73
C GLU A 198 -16.03 17.86 17.63
N PRO A 199 -14.68 17.86 17.53
CA PRO A 199 -13.99 17.00 16.57
C PRO A 199 -14.20 15.51 16.92
N ILE A 200 -14.36 14.67 15.91
CA ILE A 200 -14.64 13.23 16.10
C ILE A 200 -13.45 12.50 16.74
N SER A 201 -12.24 12.81 16.29
CA SER A 201 -10.99 12.23 16.80
C SER A 201 -9.80 13.07 16.36
N ALA A 202 -8.57 12.68 16.76
CA ALA A 202 -7.35 13.31 16.27
C ALA A 202 -7.13 13.18 14.73
N LEU A 203 -7.89 12.33 14.04
CA LEU A 203 -7.87 12.22 12.58
C LEU A 203 -8.93 13.10 11.89
N ASP A 204 -9.80 13.79 12.63
CA ASP A 204 -10.86 14.59 12.01
C ASP A 204 -10.26 15.72 11.17
N GLY A 205 -10.59 15.77 9.88
CA GLY A 205 -10.09 16.75 8.93
C GLY A 205 -8.67 16.48 8.42
N VAL A 206 -8.03 15.37 8.81
CA VAL A 206 -6.71 15.00 8.31
C VAL A 206 -6.84 14.42 6.88
N PRO A 207 -6.11 14.96 5.88
CA PRO A 207 -6.10 14.43 4.52
C PRO A 207 -5.54 13.01 4.45
N ILE A 208 -6.27 12.07 3.85
CA ILE A 208 -5.81 10.70 3.60
C ILE A 208 -6.02 10.34 2.13
N ALA A 209 -4.95 9.84 1.51
CA ALA A 209 -4.97 9.29 0.16
C ALA A 209 -5.27 7.79 0.20
N VAL A 210 -6.08 7.28 -0.73
CA VAL A 210 -6.49 5.87 -0.76
C VAL A 210 -5.91 5.21 -2.01
N LYS A 211 -5.19 4.10 -1.86
CA LYS A 211 -4.66 3.34 -3.01
C LYS A 211 -5.80 2.84 -3.90
N ASP A 212 -5.66 2.91 -5.23
CA ASP A 212 -6.78 2.70 -6.14
C ASP A 212 -7.38 1.27 -6.13
N GLU A 213 -6.66 0.27 -5.63
CA GLU A 213 -7.19 -1.08 -5.42
C GLU A 213 -8.11 -1.22 -4.19
N MET A 214 -8.26 -0.16 -3.38
CA MET A 214 -9.16 -0.12 -2.23
C MET A 214 -10.44 0.64 -2.57
N ASP A 215 -11.59 0.10 -2.15
CA ASP A 215 -12.89 0.75 -2.34
C ASP A 215 -13.05 1.99 -1.44
N CYS A 216 -13.39 3.11 -2.05
CA CYS A 216 -13.60 4.40 -1.38
C CYS A 216 -14.64 5.22 -2.14
N THR A 217 -15.87 5.25 -1.62
CA THR A 217 -16.95 6.04 -2.18
C THR A 217 -16.68 7.55 -2.04
N PRO A 218 -17.07 8.38 -3.02
CA PRO A 218 -17.82 8.05 -4.25
C PRO A 218 -16.94 7.64 -5.45
N TYR A 219 -15.65 7.44 -5.26
CA TYR A 219 -14.71 7.22 -6.36
C TYR A 219 -14.78 5.78 -6.90
N PRO A 220 -14.53 5.58 -8.21
CA PRO A 220 -14.37 4.23 -8.76
C PRO A 220 -13.13 3.52 -8.20
N THR A 221 -13.13 2.20 -8.31
CA THR A 221 -11.96 1.35 -8.05
C THR A 221 -11.49 0.80 -9.38
N THR A 222 -10.32 1.24 -9.85
CA THR A 222 -9.83 0.87 -11.18
C THR A 222 -8.65 -0.11 -11.12
N GLY A 223 -8.00 -0.25 -9.97
CA GLY A 223 -6.76 -1.02 -9.83
C GLY A 223 -5.64 -0.49 -10.73
N GLY A 224 -5.65 0.80 -11.06
CA GLY A 224 -4.75 1.40 -12.06
C GLY A 224 -5.04 1.01 -13.52
N THR A 225 -6.18 0.36 -13.81
CA THR A 225 -6.62 -0.03 -15.17
C THR A 225 -7.63 0.98 -15.75
N LYS A 226 -7.88 0.95 -17.07
CA LYS A 226 -8.95 1.76 -17.69
C LYS A 226 -10.35 1.12 -17.73
N TRP A 227 -10.51 -0.11 -17.23
CA TRP A 227 -11.71 -0.91 -17.49
C TRP A 227 -12.37 -1.52 -16.25
N LEU A 228 -11.62 -1.77 -15.16
CA LEU A 228 -12.13 -2.55 -14.03
C LEU A 228 -13.42 -1.97 -13.42
N HIS A 229 -13.52 -0.65 -13.31
CA HIS A 229 -14.70 0.04 -12.76
C HIS A 229 -15.99 -0.24 -13.53
N LYS A 230 -15.92 -0.62 -14.82
CA LYS A 230 -17.08 -0.97 -15.65
C LYS A 230 -17.64 -2.35 -15.28
N LEU A 231 -16.77 -3.25 -14.81
CA LEU A 231 -17.13 -4.63 -14.44
C LEU A 231 -17.37 -4.76 -12.92
N ARG A 232 -16.69 -3.93 -12.11
CA ARG A 232 -16.75 -3.95 -10.65
C ARG A 232 -17.00 -2.52 -10.12
N PRO A 233 -18.26 -2.06 -10.05
CA PRO A 233 -18.56 -0.76 -9.47
C PRO A 233 -18.28 -0.74 -7.96
N CYS A 234 -17.67 0.33 -7.47
CA CYS A 234 -17.48 0.57 -6.04
C CYS A 234 -18.83 0.97 -5.39
N LYS A 235 -19.39 0.10 -4.55
CA LYS A 235 -20.70 0.32 -3.91
C LYS A 235 -20.60 0.81 -2.46
N THR A 236 -19.53 0.43 -1.76
CA THR A 236 -19.33 0.72 -0.34
C THR A 236 -17.84 0.87 -0.07
N ASP A 237 -17.48 1.62 0.97
CA ASP A 237 -16.09 1.73 1.42
C ASP A 237 -15.52 0.36 1.86
N ALA A 238 -14.23 0.14 1.57
CA ALA A 238 -13.46 -0.94 2.18
C ALA A 238 -13.42 -0.78 3.70
N CYS A 239 -13.20 -1.87 4.44
CA CYS A 239 -13.24 -1.84 5.92
C CYS A 239 -12.29 -0.78 6.52
N CYS A 240 -11.07 -0.69 6.02
CA CYS A 240 -10.09 0.32 6.46
C CYS A 240 -10.56 1.76 6.15
N VAL A 241 -11.08 2.00 4.95
CA VAL A 241 -11.60 3.32 4.53
C VAL A 241 -12.81 3.73 5.37
N LYS A 242 -13.73 2.80 5.63
CA LYS A 242 -14.88 3.01 6.52
C LYS A 242 -14.43 3.40 7.93
N ARG A 243 -13.41 2.72 8.48
CA ARG A 243 -12.85 3.04 9.81
C ARG A 243 -12.23 4.44 9.84
N LEU A 244 -11.50 4.83 8.80
CA LEU A 244 -10.95 6.19 8.68
C LEU A 244 -12.06 7.25 8.59
N ARG A 245 -13.11 7.00 7.81
CA ARG A 245 -14.27 7.90 7.71
C ARG A 245 -14.98 8.05 9.05
N LEU A 246 -15.14 6.95 9.82
CA LEU A 246 -15.69 6.99 11.17
C LEU A 246 -14.86 7.84 12.14
N CYS A 247 -13.57 8.03 11.88
CA CYS A 247 -12.70 8.92 12.65
C CYS A 247 -12.73 10.38 12.18
N GLY A 248 -13.50 10.72 11.14
CA GLY A 248 -13.59 12.06 10.56
C GLY A 248 -12.49 12.39 9.55
N ALA A 249 -11.67 11.41 9.14
CA ALA A 249 -10.60 11.64 8.17
C ALA A 249 -11.16 12.10 6.81
N MET A 250 -10.44 13.01 6.15
CA MET A 250 -10.81 13.56 4.86
C MET A 250 -10.19 12.71 3.75
N LEU A 251 -11.01 11.93 3.05
CA LEU A 251 -10.57 11.02 2.00
C LEU A 251 -10.45 11.77 0.68
N ILE A 252 -9.21 11.95 0.20
CA ILE A 252 -8.89 12.88 -0.88
C ILE A 252 -9.21 12.32 -2.26
N GLY A 253 -8.99 11.02 -2.44
CA GLY A 253 -9.11 10.38 -3.75
C GLY A 253 -8.30 9.10 -3.85
N LYS A 254 -8.30 8.56 -5.07
CA LYS A 254 -7.63 7.32 -5.47
C LYS A 254 -6.24 7.65 -6.01
N THR A 255 -5.20 7.13 -5.36
CA THR A 255 -3.82 7.35 -5.80
C THR A 255 -3.51 6.55 -7.05
N ASN A 256 -2.53 7.01 -7.83
CA ASN A 256 -1.93 6.18 -8.87
C ASN A 256 -1.22 4.97 -8.25
N MET A 257 -1.04 3.94 -9.07
CA MET A 257 -0.37 2.70 -8.71
C MET A 257 0.05 1.94 -9.97
N HIS A 258 1.02 1.03 -9.83
CA HIS A 258 1.29 0.04 -10.86
C HIS A 258 0.03 -0.78 -11.14
N GLU A 259 -0.31 -0.97 -12.41
CA GLU A 259 -1.55 -1.66 -12.82
C GLU A 259 -1.68 -3.01 -12.10
N LEU A 260 -2.81 -3.19 -11.39
CA LEU A 260 -3.18 -4.38 -10.61
C LEU A 260 -2.15 -4.83 -9.56
N GLY A 261 -1.24 -3.95 -9.15
CA GLY A 261 -0.14 -4.31 -8.24
C GLY A 261 0.87 -5.28 -8.86
N ALA A 262 0.84 -5.47 -10.19
CA ALA A 262 1.68 -6.43 -10.91
C ALA A 262 3.13 -5.94 -11.14
N GLY A 263 3.59 -4.99 -10.33
CA GLY A 263 4.94 -4.45 -10.40
C GLY A 263 5.31 -3.60 -9.19
N THR A 264 6.61 -3.39 -9.00
CA THR A 264 7.19 -2.75 -7.81
C THR A 264 7.78 -1.36 -8.09
N SER A 265 7.68 -0.87 -9.33
CA SER A 265 8.28 0.41 -9.76
C SER A 265 7.30 1.59 -9.77
N GLY A 266 5.99 1.33 -9.72
CA GLY A 266 4.96 2.38 -9.84
C GLY A 266 4.64 2.84 -11.28
N ILE A 267 5.30 2.31 -12.31
CA ILE A 267 5.02 2.65 -13.71
C ILE A 267 3.56 2.35 -14.07
N ASN A 268 2.85 3.34 -14.62
CA ASN A 268 1.49 3.15 -15.12
C ASN A 268 1.28 3.83 -16.49
N PRO A 269 1.28 3.07 -17.60
CA PRO A 269 1.14 3.66 -18.94
C PRO A 269 -0.25 4.26 -19.23
N HIS A 270 -1.22 4.11 -18.33
CA HIS A 270 -2.56 4.66 -18.46
C HIS A 270 -2.72 6.04 -17.85
N TYR A 271 -1.96 6.33 -16.79
CA TYR A 271 -2.13 7.50 -15.94
C TYR A 271 -0.83 8.32 -15.72
N GLY A 272 0.31 7.84 -16.24
CA GLY A 272 1.64 8.41 -15.95
C GLY A 272 2.41 7.52 -15.00
#